data_AF-A0AAW0VER8-F1
#
_entry.id   AF-A0AAW0VER8-F1
#
_cell.length_a   1.000
_cell.length_b   1.000
_cell.length_c   1.000
_cell.angle_alpha   90.00
_cell.angle_beta   90.00
_cell.angle_gamma   90.00
#
_symmetry.space_group_name_H-M   'P 1'
#
loop_
_entity.id
_entity.type
_entity.pdbx_description
1 polymer ?
#
loop_
_entity_poly.entity_id
_entity_poly.type
_entity_poly.pdbx_seq_one_letter_code
_entity_poly.pdbx_strand_id
1 'polypeptide(L)'
;MKKYQLMGRRKVASSKPGSPKYPPLHLHSLPYEILSLIFGYLASDNATLLRLSMVCQKFHNIVCKNYVYHSVIFKSTAHFLRFAAIHLSSRTSLARRFGLNEPSSMINYLRKVHFVNPPTNNSASSSTKIAGTYNVENVNRSSSMYDTWVTHFKCLLNEAYGLKEVVISEISPQFEFPVEFMAPTSSPKFPFKRQAPARTLERLVLTAQSGWTIPFKVGQMSIFAHVFDHIDELRLDNFVLNEGKLLGDAWELKLSVGSLVACACIYTDTKRPTKRRCTGLFSSTCSLSLLELENGADLSLIDSIKSNGRLSRLVIDIGSKVFYTSGKTFNFAKFNSFFKLVCSGQGSYSGLREIVLVNFDLFHDFSHQHEKRTLEVIREDSESASLDIGPPPEEPSNNTFEYLLRYLSQVPNLTIVIKERPKVMHTCVKCGFTVEESCKKISSLLPHEWSIILAPVLLNPKCSVNIYDHSWSNLFTRKARLD
;
A
#
# COMPACT_ATOMS: atom_id res chain seq x y z
N MET A 1 10.64 49.14 -47.55
CA MET A 1 9.98 48.00 -46.86
C MET A 1 10.25 46.72 -47.63
N LYS A 2 11.10 45.82 -47.12
CA LYS A 2 11.41 44.53 -47.77
C LYS A 2 10.45 43.47 -47.23
N LYS A 3 9.53 42.98 -48.07
CA LYS A 3 8.63 41.86 -47.78
C LYS A 3 9.45 40.57 -47.66
N TYR A 4 9.58 40.03 -46.45
CA TYR A 4 10.08 38.67 -46.25
C TYR A 4 9.00 37.69 -46.71
N GLN A 5 9.19 37.08 -47.88
CA GLN A 5 8.42 35.92 -48.31
C GLN A 5 8.86 34.71 -47.47
N LEU A 6 7.97 34.23 -46.61
CA LEU A 6 8.11 32.93 -45.95
C LEU A 6 7.96 31.83 -47.01
N MET A 7 9.07 31.40 -47.61
CA MET A 7 9.08 30.14 -48.36
C MET A 7 8.89 28.99 -47.37
N GLY A 8 7.67 28.45 -47.33
CA GLY A 8 7.39 27.21 -46.63
C GLY A 8 8.27 26.09 -47.19
N ARG A 9 9.19 25.56 -46.37
CA ARG A 9 9.89 24.31 -46.67
C ARG A 9 8.83 23.21 -46.80
N ARG A 10 8.55 22.78 -48.03
CA ARG A 10 7.89 21.49 -48.28
C ARG A 10 8.71 20.43 -47.54
N LYS A 11 8.15 19.85 -46.47
CA LYS A 11 8.71 18.64 -45.86
C LYS A 11 8.73 17.59 -46.97
N VAL A 12 9.91 17.33 -47.53
CA VAL A 12 10.14 16.15 -48.34
C VAL A 12 9.80 14.98 -47.43
N ALA A 13 8.67 14.32 -47.68
CA ALA A 13 8.35 13.08 -47.02
C ALA A 13 9.47 12.11 -47.39
N SER A 14 10.44 11.89 -46.49
CA SER A 14 11.39 10.82 -46.70
C SER A 14 10.57 9.53 -46.75
N SER A 15 10.75 8.76 -47.81
CA SER A 15 10.21 7.40 -47.86
C SER A 15 10.72 6.70 -46.60
N LYS A 16 9.81 6.33 -45.68
CA LYS A 16 10.20 5.50 -44.55
C LYS A 16 10.96 4.30 -45.14
N PRO A 17 12.19 4.01 -44.69
CA PRO A 17 12.90 2.84 -45.16
C PRO A 17 11.96 1.63 -45.01
N GLY A 18 11.82 0.85 -46.09
CA GLY A 18 10.93 -0.30 -46.11
C GLY A 18 11.21 -1.20 -44.90
N SER A 19 10.15 -1.68 -44.24
CA SER A 19 10.31 -2.60 -43.12
C SER A 19 11.18 -3.79 -43.58
N PRO A 20 12.20 -4.20 -42.80
CA PRO A 20 13.03 -5.34 -43.17
C PRO A 20 12.16 -6.57 -43.40
N LYS A 21 12.37 -7.26 -44.53
CA LYS A 21 11.66 -8.49 -44.87
C LYS A 21 12.33 -9.65 -44.15
N TYR A 22 11.64 -10.22 -43.16
CA TYR A 22 12.12 -11.41 -42.45
C TYR A 22 11.60 -12.70 -43.12
N PRO A 23 12.35 -13.80 -43.06
CA PRO A 23 11.86 -15.12 -43.49
C PRO A 23 10.57 -15.52 -42.74
N PRO A 24 9.67 -16.32 -43.35
CA PRO A 24 8.41 -16.74 -42.72
C PRO A 24 8.60 -17.45 -41.36
N LEU A 25 9.65 -18.24 -41.24
CA LEU A 25 10.02 -18.99 -40.02
C LEU A 25 10.93 -18.20 -39.05
N HIS A 26 11.04 -16.89 -39.22
CA HIS A 26 11.85 -16.06 -38.33
C HIS A 26 11.08 -15.71 -37.06
N LEU A 27 11.76 -15.66 -35.90
CA LEU A 27 11.14 -15.34 -34.60
C LEU A 27 10.28 -14.05 -34.64
N HIS A 28 10.69 -13.06 -35.44
CA HIS A 28 9.93 -11.81 -35.66
C HIS A 28 8.48 -12.00 -36.15
N SER A 29 8.21 -13.07 -36.92
CA SER A 29 6.88 -13.34 -37.48
C SER A 29 5.86 -13.80 -36.43
N LEU A 30 6.32 -14.28 -35.26
CA LEU A 30 5.44 -14.75 -34.19
C LEU A 30 4.56 -13.61 -33.63
N PRO A 31 3.32 -13.90 -33.19
CA PRO A 31 2.47 -12.92 -32.51
C PRO A 31 3.12 -12.30 -31.27
N TYR A 32 2.66 -11.10 -30.89
CA TYR A 32 3.20 -10.35 -29.76
C TYR A 32 3.11 -11.14 -28.45
N GLU A 33 2.01 -11.87 -28.26
CA GLU A 33 1.69 -12.65 -27.07
C GLU A 33 2.69 -13.79 -26.91
N ILE A 34 2.98 -14.51 -27.99
CA ILE A 34 3.95 -15.61 -28.01
C ILE A 34 5.36 -15.07 -27.75
N LEU A 35 5.74 -13.96 -28.38
CA LEU A 35 7.04 -13.32 -28.13
C LEU A 35 7.19 -12.83 -26.69
N SER A 36 6.13 -12.28 -26.11
CA SER A 36 6.12 -11.84 -24.72
C SER A 36 6.25 -13.03 -23.75
N LEU A 37 5.62 -14.17 -24.05
CA LEU A 37 5.82 -15.40 -23.28
C LEU A 37 7.26 -15.92 -23.39
N ILE A 38 7.82 -15.97 -24.60
CA ILE A 38 9.22 -16.39 -24.83
C ILE A 38 10.19 -15.48 -24.07
N PHE A 39 10.03 -14.15 -24.18
CA PHE A 39 10.88 -13.19 -23.48
C PHE A 39 10.63 -13.21 -21.97
N GLY A 40 9.46 -13.66 -21.52
CA GLY A 40 9.13 -13.88 -20.11
C GLY A 40 10.08 -14.86 -19.42
N TYR A 41 10.55 -15.89 -20.12
CA TYR A 41 11.57 -16.81 -19.60
C TYR A 41 12.94 -16.14 -19.37
N LEU A 42 13.16 -14.96 -19.95
CA LEU A 42 14.38 -14.16 -19.81
C LEU A 42 14.20 -12.96 -18.87
N ALA A 43 13.06 -12.87 -18.16
CA ALA A 43 12.71 -11.71 -17.33
C ALA A 43 13.76 -11.36 -16.26
N SER A 44 14.53 -12.35 -15.78
CA SER A 44 15.60 -12.17 -14.81
C SER A 44 16.95 -11.76 -15.43
N ASP A 45 17.14 -11.93 -16.74
CA ASP A 45 18.38 -11.60 -17.46
C ASP A 45 18.22 -10.32 -18.29
N ASN A 46 18.41 -9.18 -17.61
CA ASN A 46 18.36 -7.87 -18.23
C ASN A 46 19.37 -7.70 -19.37
N ALA A 47 20.55 -8.34 -19.31
CA ALA A 47 21.57 -8.17 -20.34
C ALA A 47 21.12 -8.78 -21.67
N THR A 48 20.54 -9.98 -21.63
CA THR A 48 20.01 -10.65 -22.81
C THR A 48 18.78 -9.92 -23.35
N LEU A 49 17.87 -9.45 -22.47
CA LEU A 49 16.73 -8.63 -22.90
C LEU A 49 17.16 -7.36 -23.62
N LEU A 50 18.16 -6.65 -23.11
CA LEU A 50 18.68 -5.45 -23.78
C LEU A 50 19.29 -5.77 -25.14
N ARG A 51 20.02 -6.88 -25.28
CA ARG A 51 20.53 -7.33 -26.59
C ARG A 51 19.39 -7.66 -27.56
N LEU A 52 18.34 -8.35 -27.10
CA LEU A 52 17.14 -8.63 -27.89
C LEU A 52 16.46 -7.35 -28.35
N SER A 53 16.43 -6.31 -27.51
CA SER A 53 15.85 -5.01 -27.85
C SER A 53 16.59 -4.30 -28.99
N MET A 54 17.85 -4.65 -29.25
CA MET A 54 18.66 -4.07 -30.33
C MET A 54 18.47 -4.79 -31.68
N VAL A 55 17.77 -5.92 -31.72
CA VAL A 55 17.62 -6.74 -32.94
C VAL A 55 16.65 -6.12 -33.94
N CYS A 56 15.47 -5.68 -33.47
CA CYS A 56 14.44 -5.08 -34.33
C CYS A 56 13.45 -4.24 -33.51
N GLN A 57 12.71 -3.35 -34.19
CA GLN A 57 11.75 -2.46 -33.54
C GLN A 57 10.65 -3.20 -32.76
N LYS A 58 10.18 -4.35 -33.27
CA LYS A 58 9.16 -5.15 -32.60
C LYS A 58 9.66 -5.67 -31.25
N PHE A 59 10.86 -6.24 -31.23
CA PHE A 59 11.48 -6.74 -30.00
C PHE A 59 11.83 -5.59 -29.06
N HIS A 60 12.36 -4.49 -29.60
CA HIS A 60 12.59 -3.26 -28.84
C HIS A 60 11.34 -2.83 -28.08
N ASN A 61 10.21 -2.73 -28.76
CA ASN A 61 8.95 -2.30 -28.16
C ASN A 61 8.47 -3.29 -27.08
N ILE A 62 8.54 -4.61 -27.32
CA ILE A 62 8.16 -5.63 -26.34
C ILE A 62 9.06 -5.53 -25.09
N VAL A 63 10.38 -5.46 -25.29
CA VAL A 63 11.35 -5.43 -24.20
C VAL A 63 11.19 -4.14 -23.38
N CYS A 64 11.14 -2.98 -24.04
CA CYS A 64 11.02 -1.70 -23.36
C CYS A 64 9.70 -1.58 -22.59
N LYS A 65 8.57 -1.99 -23.19
CA LYS A 65 7.24 -1.84 -22.60
C LYS A 65 7.01 -2.76 -21.39
N ASN A 66 7.45 -4.01 -21.46
CA ASN A 66 7.10 -5.02 -20.46
C ASN A 66 8.17 -5.25 -19.40
N TYR A 67 9.45 -4.94 -19.69
CA TYR A 67 10.56 -5.30 -18.80
C TYR A 67 11.36 -4.09 -18.36
N VAL A 68 11.89 -3.28 -19.29
CA VAL A 68 12.85 -2.21 -18.94
C VAL A 68 12.19 -1.03 -18.24
N TYR A 69 11.08 -0.51 -18.79
CA TYR A 69 10.42 0.69 -18.24
C TYR A 69 9.32 0.35 -17.25
N HIS A 70 8.88 -0.91 -17.12
CA HIS A 70 7.71 -1.25 -16.32
C HIS A 70 7.86 -0.85 -14.85
N SER A 71 9.02 -1.15 -14.26
CA SER A 71 9.35 -0.83 -12.86
C SER A 71 10.79 -0.33 -12.75
N VAL A 72 10.98 0.91 -12.29
CA VAL A 72 12.30 1.55 -12.22
C VAL A 72 12.63 1.94 -10.78
N ILE A 73 13.84 1.60 -10.33
CA ILE A 73 14.34 1.90 -8.97
C ILE A 73 15.51 2.87 -9.05
N PHE A 74 15.37 4.03 -8.41
CA PHE A 74 16.39 5.04 -8.26
C PHE A 74 17.00 4.99 -6.85
N LYS A 75 18.15 4.31 -6.74
CA LYS A 75 18.92 4.22 -5.50
C LYS A 75 19.69 5.50 -5.14
N SER A 76 19.77 6.46 -6.06
CA SER A 76 20.45 7.73 -5.85
C SER A 76 19.81 8.85 -6.64
N THR A 77 19.86 10.06 -6.09
CA THR A 77 19.38 11.29 -6.74
C THR A 77 20.04 11.51 -8.09
N ALA A 78 21.35 11.29 -8.20
CA ALA A 78 22.08 11.45 -9.45
C ALA A 78 21.57 10.52 -10.57
N HIS A 79 21.18 9.29 -10.23
CA HIS A 79 20.61 8.35 -11.21
C HIS A 79 19.27 8.84 -11.73
N PHE A 80 18.42 9.34 -10.85
CA PHE A 80 17.15 9.93 -11.26
C PHE A 80 17.35 11.17 -12.13
N LEU A 81 18.26 12.07 -11.77
CA LEU A 81 18.51 13.28 -12.56
C LEU A 81 19.05 12.95 -13.97
N ARG A 82 19.91 11.94 -14.11
CA ARG A 82 20.35 11.45 -15.43
C ARG A 82 19.20 10.88 -16.24
N PHE A 83 18.35 10.06 -15.62
CA PHE A 83 17.14 9.54 -16.26
C PHE A 83 16.23 10.68 -16.72
N ALA A 84 15.98 11.64 -15.84
CA ALA A 84 15.10 12.76 -16.10
C ALA A 84 15.61 13.65 -17.24
N ALA A 85 16.91 13.92 -17.30
CA ALA A 85 17.51 14.70 -18.38
C ALA A 85 17.36 14.05 -19.76
N ILE A 86 17.24 12.72 -19.82
CA ILE A 86 17.08 11.96 -21.07
C ILE A 86 15.59 11.81 -21.45
N HIS A 87 14.72 11.62 -20.45
CA HIS A 87 13.34 11.18 -20.70
C HIS A 87 12.26 12.23 -20.45
N LEU A 88 12.52 13.25 -19.62
CA LEU A 88 11.54 14.25 -19.18
C LEU A 88 11.88 15.63 -19.74
N SER A 89 10.89 16.33 -20.26
CA SER A 89 11.11 17.69 -20.79
C SER A 89 10.93 18.72 -19.68
N SER A 90 12.02 19.31 -19.18
CA SER A 90 11.94 20.41 -18.20
C SER A 90 11.50 21.76 -18.79
N ARG A 91 11.36 21.89 -20.13
CA ARG A 91 11.11 23.18 -20.81
C ARG A 91 9.65 23.39 -21.25
N THR A 92 9.26 24.66 -21.28
CA THR A 92 7.89 25.17 -21.51
C THR A 92 7.30 24.83 -22.89
N SER A 93 5.97 24.86 -22.95
CA SER A 93 5.07 24.43 -24.03
C SER A 93 5.33 24.98 -25.44
N LEU A 94 6.14 26.04 -25.60
CA LEU A 94 6.47 26.60 -26.92
C LEU A 94 7.41 25.71 -27.72
N ALA A 95 8.42 25.06 -27.10
CA ALA A 95 9.27 24.09 -27.79
C ALA A 95 8.49 22.82 -28.21
N ARG A 96 7.45 22.47 -27.43
CA ARG A 96 6.48 21.40 -27.75
C ARG A 96 5.68 21.72 -29.01
N ARG A 97 5.28 22.97 -29.24
CA ARG A 97 4.59 23.39 -30.48
C ARG A 97 5.43 23.26 -31.75
N PHE A 98 6.76 23.29 -31.61
CA PHE A 98 7.70 23.16 -32.73
C PHE A 98 8.34 21.76 -32.84
N GLY A 99 7.94 20.80 -31.99
CA GLY A 99 8.41 19.41 -32.05
C GLY A 99 9.91 19.22 -31.76
N LEU A 100 10.56 20.19 -31.11
CA LEU A 100 12.01 20.21 -30.95
C LEU A 100 12.52 19.48 -29.70
N ASN A 101 11.64 19.11 -28.76
CA ASN A 101 11.95 18.39 -27.52
C ASN A 101 10.70 17.64 -27.01
N GLU A 102 10.24 16.62 -27.73
CA GLU A 102 9.17 15.76 -27.22
C GLU A 102 9.74 14.83 -26.14
N PRO A 103 9.11 14.74 -24.94
CA PRO A 103 9.52 13.76 -23.93
C PRO A 103 9.42 12.35 -24.53
N SER A 104 10.30 11.46 -24.08
CA SER A 104 10.36 10.10 -24.62
C SER A 104 9.00 9.42 -24.50
N SER A 105 8.44 8.92 -25.60
CA SER A 105 7.17 8.18 -25.58
C SER A 105 7.21 6.96 -24.66
N MET A 106 8.42 6.48 -24.34
CA MET A 106 8.67 5.36 -23.43
C MET A 106 8.28 5.66 -21.97
N ILE A 107 8.19 6.94 -21.58
CA ILE A 107 7.81 7.32 -20.20
C ILE A 107 6.41 6.82 -19.84
N ASN A 108 5.53 6.65 -20.83
CA ASN A 108 4.17 6.15 -20.64
C ASN A 108 4.12 4.64 -20.38
N TYR A 109 5.22 3.91 -20.57
CA TYR A 109 5.32 2.49 -20.19
C TYR A 109 5.64 2.30 -18.71
N LEU A 110 6.06 3.37 -18.03
CA LEU A 110 6.36 3.35 -16.61
C LEU A 110 5.11 3.10 -15.79
N ARG A 111 5.09 1.98 -15.06
CA ARG A 111 4.00 1.62 -14.14
C ARG A 111 4.38 1.84 -12.69
N LYS A 112 5.63 1.57 -12.32
CA LYS A 112 6.14 1.70 -10.96
C LYS A 112 7.45 2.47 -10.92
N VAL A 113 7.56 3.38 -9.95
CA VAL A 113 8.83 4.03 -9.60
C VAL A 113 9.13 3.89 -8.12
N HIS A 114 10.40 3.65 -7.79
CA HIS A 114 10.87 3.59 -6.42
C HIS A 114 12.07 4.52 -6.23
N PHE A 115 11.92 5.49 -5.33
CA PHE A 115 12.98 6.39 -4.90
C PHE A 115 13.48 5.97 -3.53
N VAL A 116 14.79 5.77 -3.41
CA VAL A 116 15.44 5.47 -2.14
C VAL A 116 16.22 6.70 -1.70
N ASN A 117 16.00 7.13 -0.45
CA ASN A 117 16.71 8.24 0.19
C ASN A 117 16.61 9.54 -0.62
N PRO A 118 15.40 10.11 -0.77
CA PRO A 118 15.22 11.34 -1.53
C PRO A 118 16.00 12.51 -0.90
N PRO A 119 16.49 13.47 -1.70
CA PRO A 119 17.25 14.59 -1.18
C PRO A 119 16.37 15.47 -0.27
N THR A 120 16.97 16.10 0.74
CA THR A 120 16.32 17.09 1.61
C THR A 120 16.71 18.51 1.23
N ASN A 121 15.85 19.47 1.54
CA ASN A 121 16.21 20.88 1.44
C ASN A 121 17.21 21.24 2.54
N ASN A 122 18.50 21.33 2.19
CA ASN A 122 19.56 21.73 3.12
C ASN A 122 19.57 23.27 3.29
N SER A 123 18.55 23.82 3.96
CA SER A 123 18.50 25.25 4.29
C SER A 123 19.54 25.67 5.34
N ALA A 124 20.18 24.72 6.02
CA ALA A 124 21.23 25.00 7.02
C ALA A 124 22.53 25.57 6.40
N SER A 125 22.79 25.35 5.11
CA SER A 125 23.98 25.90 4.43
C SER A 125 23.78 27.29 3.84
N SER A 126 22.56 27.84 3.85
CA SER A 126 22.24 29.14 3.24
C SER A 126 22.10 30.30 4.23
N SER A 127 22.10 30.06 5.55
CA SER A 127 22.11 31.13 6.56
C SER A 127 23.49 31.26 7.22
N THR A 128 24.31 32.19 6.73
CA THR A 128 25.50 32.63 7.47
C THR A 128 25.08 33.78 8.38
N LYS A 129 25.18 33.61 9.70
CA LYS A 129 24.96 34.71 10.64
C LYS A 129 26.21 35.60 10.67
N ILE A 130 26.11 36.81 10.15
CA ILE A 130 27.14 37.84 10.35
C ILE A 130 26.66 38.75 11.49
N ALA A 131 27.46 38.87 12.55
CA ALA A 131 27.26 39.81 13.66
C ALA A 131 25.87 39.80 14.34
N GLY A 132 25.24 38.61 14.45
CA GLY A 132 24.12 38.37 15.37
C GLY A 132 22.79 39.08 15.08
N THR A 133 22.64 39.86 14.00
CA THR A 133 21.46 40.72 13.82
C THR A 133 20.81 40.74 12.44
N TYR A 134 21.43 40.16 11.41
CA TYR A 134 20.79 40.08 10.08
C TYR A 134 21.00 38.71 9.43
N ASN A 135 19.89 38.09 9.00
CA ASN A 135 19.95 36.94 8.10
C ASN A 135 20.31 37.47 6.71
N VAL A 136 21.56 37.24 6.28
CA VAL A 136 21.92 37.43 4.88
C VAL A 136 21.54 36.14 4.17
N GLU A 137 20.45 36.19 3.40
CA GLU A 137 20.15 35.11 2.46
C GLU A 137 21.29 35.03 1.46
N ASN A 138 22.13 34.00 1.57
CA ASN A 138 23.06 33.69 0.49
C ASN A 138 22.22 33.18 -0.68
N VAL A 139 21.87 34.08 -1.59
CA VAL A 139 21.25 33.78 -2.88
C VAL A 139 22.29 33.09 -3.76
N ASN A 140 22.73 31.90 -3.38
CA ASN A 140 23.42 31.01 -4.30
C ASN A 140 22.34 30.55 -5.30
N ARG A 141 22.32 31.21 -6.46
CA ARG A 141 21.43 30.93 -7.60
C ARG A 141 21.71 29.58 -8.29
N SER A 142 22.45 28.66 -7.67
CA SER A 142 22.51 27.27 -8.12
C SER A 142 21.30 26.55 -7.55
N SER A 143 20.40 26.04 -8.43
CA SER A 143 19.28 25.21 -7.98
C SER A 143 19.85 24.08 -7.14
N SER A 144 19.38 23.93 -5.91
CA SER A 144 19.88 22.85 -5.06
C SER A 144 19.58 21.50 -5.75
N MET A 145 20.36 20.47 -5.41
CA MET A 145 20.08 19.11 -5.90
C MET A 145 18.64 18.70 -5.57
N TYR A 146 18.14 19.17 -4.44
CA TYR A 146 16.74 19.03 -4.01
C TYR A 146 15.76 19.72 -4.97
N ASP A 147 15.92 21.02 -5.26
CA ASP A 147 15.00 21.75 -6.16
C ASP A 147 14.95 21.15 -7.56
N THR A 148 16.13 20.71 -8.04
CA THR A 148 16.27 20.04 -9.33
C THR A 148 15.53 18.70 -9.30
N TRP A 149 15.69 17.92 -8.22
CA TRP A 149 14.99 16.65 -8.04
C TRP A 149 13.47 16.85 -7.98
N VAL A 150 12.99 17.79 -7.18
CA VAL A 150 11.55 18.11 -7.05
C VAL A 150 10.95 18.51 -8.40
N THR A 151 11.65 19.36 -9.17
CA THR A 151 11.20 19.80 -10.50
C THR A 151 11.04 18.62 -11.46
N HIS A 152 12.03 17.73 -11.53
CA HIS A 152 11.96 16.56 -12.41
C HIS A 152 10.96 15.52 -11.90
N PHE A 153 10.81 15.37 -10.58
CA PHE A 153 9.81 14.48 -9.99
C PHE A 153 8.40 14.97 -10.32
N LYS A 154 8.14 16.27 -10.22
CA LYS A 154 6.88 16.87 -10.70
C LYS A 154 6.66 16.63 -12.20
N CYS A 155 7.69 16.76 -13.03
CA CYS A 155 7.56 16.48 -14.47
C CYS A 155 7.23 15.02 -14.72
N LEU A 156 7.90 14.10 -14.03
CA LEU A 156 7.63 12.66 -14.09
C LEU A 156 6.17 12.38 -13.74
N LEU A 157 5.72 12.88 -12.59
CA LEU A 157 4.34 12.69 -12.15
C LEU A 157 3.36 13.30 -13.15
N ASN A 158 3.67 14.41 -13.82
CA ASN A 158 2.76 15.00 -14.80
C ASN A 158 2.75 14.27 -16.16
N GLU A 159 3.90 13.78 -16.63
CA GLU A 159 4.08 13.25 -17.99
C GLU A 159 3.90 11.73 -18.09
N ALA A 160 4.14 10.98 -17.00
CA ALA A 160 3.97 9.53 -16.98
C ALA A 160 2.51 9.13 -16.71
N TYR A 161 1.66 9.16 -17.75
CA TYR A 161 0.23 8.79 -17.61
C TYR A 161 0.00 7.31 -17.30
N GLY A 162 0.98 6.45 -17.63
CA GLY A 162 0.95 5.03 -17.30
C GLY A 162 1.21 4.70 -15.83
N LEU A 163 1.70 5.67 -15.05
CA LEU A 163 2.18 5.46 -13.69
C LEU A 163 1.05 5.03 -12.75
N LYS A 164 1.23 3.90 -12.09
CA LYS A 164 0.29 3.27 -11.16
C LYS A 164 0.79 3.30 -9.72
N GLU A 165 2.09 3.09 -9.51
CA GLU A 165 2.69 2.98 -8.19
C GLU A 165 3.90 3.90 -8.01
N VAL A 166 3.92 4.64 -6.90
CA VAL A 166 5.09 5.41 -6.45
C VAL A 166 5.51 4.91 -5.08
N VAL A 167 6.78 4.56 -4.95
CA VAL A 167 7.40 4.18 -3.67
C VAL A 167 8.48 5.21 -3.35
N ILE A 168 8.45 5.76 -2.14
CA ILE A 168 9.53 6.59 -1.59
C ILE A 168 9.94 5.95 -0.26
N SER A 169 11.16 5.43 -0.20
CA SER A 169 11.69 4.77 0.99
C SER A 169 12.92 5.50 1.52
N GLU A 170 13.29 5.19 2.76
CA GLU A 170 14.36 5.87 3.48
C GLU A 170 14.10 7.38 3.59
N ILE A 171 12.84 7.75 3.87
CA ILE A 171 12.42 9.14 4.04
C ILE A 171 13.00 9.66 5.36
N SER A 172 13.78 10.74 5.29
CA SER A 172 14.30 11.41 6.48
C SER A 172 13.23 12.30 7.16
N PRO A 173 13.36 12.62 8.46
CA PRO A 173 12.42 13.50 9.16
C PRO A 173 12.26 14.90 8.55
N GLN A 174 13.28 15.38 7.83
CA GLN A 174 13.32 16.70 7.20
C GLN A 174 12.78 16.70 5.77
N PHE A 175 12.47 15.53 5.21
CA PHE A 175 11.93 15.44 3.85
C PHE A 175 10.48 15.90 3.80
N GLU A 176 10.24 16.98 3.08
CA GLU A 176 8.93 17.54 2.74
C GLU A 176 9.05 18.20 1.37
N PHE A 177 7.98 18.15 0.57
CA PHE A 177 7.94 18.89 -0.69
C PHE A 177 7.65 20.39 -0.45
N PRO A 178 8.00 21.27 -1.40
CA PRO A 178 7.76 22.70 -1.27
C PRO A 178 6.29 23.05 -1.03
N VAL A 179 6.04 23.97 -0.09
CA VAL A 179 4.71 24.43 0.32
C VAL A 179 3.91 25.08 -0.82
N GLU A 180 4.59 25.56 -1.87
CA GLU A 180 3.95 26.10 -3.08
C GLU A 180 3.04 25.10 -3.79
N PHE A 181 3.24 23.79 -3.61
CA PHE A 181 2.32 22.78 -4.12
C PHE A 181 1.00 22.70 -3.36
N MET A 182 0.93 23.30 -2.17
CA MET A 182 -0.31 23.41 -1.41
C MET A 182 -1.15 24.62 -1.80
N ALA A 183 -0.59 25.59 -2.53
CA ALA A 183 -1.36 26.76 -2.94
C ALA A 183 -2.41 26.34 -3.98
N PRO A 184 -3.67 26.81 -3.85
CA PRO A 184 -4.67 26.58 -4.89
C PRO A 184 -4.14 27.14 -6.21
N THR A 185 -4.11 26.29 -7.24
CA THR A 185 -3.69 26.72 -8.57
C THR A 185 -4.62 27.84 -9.01
N SER A 186 -4.09 29.06 -9.12
CA SER A 186 -4.86 30.21 -9.59
C SER A 186 -5.62 29.81 -10.86
N SER A 187 -6.94 29.94 -10.81
CA SER A 187 -7.80 29.56 -11.92
C SER A 187 -7.34 30.31 -13.17
N PRO A 188 -7.07 29.63 -14.29
CA PRO A 188 -6.71 30.34 -15.51
C PRO A 188 -7.90 31.22 -15.89
N LYS A 189 -7.64 32.52 -16.11
CA LYS A 189 -8.61 33.56 -16.53
C LYS A 189 -9.26 33.30 -17.91
N PHE A 190 -9.27 32.06 -18.40
CA PHE A 190 -9.76 31.68 -19.72
C PHE A 190 -11.01 30.79 -19.58
N PRO A 191 -12.19 31.28 -19.97
CA PRO A 191 -13.48 30.62 -19.71
C PRO A 191 -13.78 29.36 -20.54
N PHE A 192 -12.83 28.88 -21.36
CA PHE A 192 -13.07 27.80 -22.33
C PHE A 192 -12.17 26.56 -22.20
N LYS A 193 -11.49 26.35 -21.07
CA LYS A 193 -10.73 25.11 -20.88
C LYS A 193 -11.64 23.99 -20.38
N ARG A 194 -11.75 22.91 -21.18
CA ARG A 194 -12.30 21.62 -20.74
C ARG A 194 -11.65 21.21 -19.43
N GLN A 195 -12.46 20.80 -18.46
CA GLN A 195 -11.97 20.27 -17.19
C GLN A 195 -11.04 19.09 -17.50
N ALA A 196 -9.83 19.11 -16.95
CA ALA A 196 -8.89 18.01 -17.12
C ALA A 196 -9.51 16.73 -16.50
N PRO A 197 -9.30 15.55 -17.11
CA PRO A 197 -9.78 14.31 -16.53
C PRO A 197 -9.16 14.12 -15.14
N ALA A 198 -9.96 13.62 -14.19
CA ALA A 198 -9.49 13.32 -12.85
C ALA A 198 -8.36 12.30 -12.91
N ARG A 199 -7.27 12.55 -12.18
CA ARG A 199 -6.08 11.71 -12.21
C ARG A 199 -5.99 10.88 -10.94
N THR A 200 -5.93 9.55 -11.12
CA THR A 200 -5.81 8.58 -10.02
C THR A 200 -4.44 7.94 -10.01
N LEU A 201 -3.87 7.76 -8.82
CA LEU A 201 -2.71 6.90 -8.58
C LEU A 201 -3.19 5.64 -7.85
N GLU A 202 -2.87 4.46 -8.36
CA GLU A 202 -3.33 3.19 -7.76
C GLU A 202 -2.67 2.96 -6.39
N ARG A 203 -1.38 3.30 -6.24
CA ARG A 203 -0.66 3.04 -5.00
C ARG A 203 0.45 4.04 -4.71
N LEU A 204 0.47 4.56 -3.48
CA LEU A 204 1.55 5.35 -2.93
C LEU A 204 2.10 4.66 -1.67
N VAL A 205 3.40 4.34 -1.66
CA VAL A 205 4.07 3.75 -0.49
C VAL A 205 5.13 4.72 0.02
N LEU A 206 4.99 5.13 1.27
CA LEU A 206 5.97 5.96 1.97
C LEU A 206 6.55 5.15 3.13
N THR A 207 7.87 5.02 3.16
CA THR A 207 8.59 4.28 4.19
C THR A 207 9.62 5.21 4.84
N ALA A 208 9.53 5.39 6.16
CA ALA A 208 10.50 6.17 6.91
C ALA A 208 11.91 5.56 6.83
N GLN A 209 12.91 6.34 7.22
CA GLN A 209 14.29 5.87 7.34
C GLN A 209 14.39 4.69 8.30
N SER A 210 15.17 3.67 7.91
CA SER A 210 15.39 2.47 8.72
C SER A 210 15.82 2.83 10.15
N GLY A 211 15.12 2.28 11.14
CA GLY A 211 15.37 2.53 12.57
C GLY A 211 14.73 3.80 13.13
N TRP A 212 13.96 4.54 12.34
CA TRP A 212 13.27 5.76 12.77
C TRP A 212 11.76 5.64 12.56
N THR A 213 11.00 6.15 13.52
CA THR A 213 9.57 6.44 13.34
C THR A 213 9.41 7.96 13.23
N ILE A 214 8.99 8.46 12.07
CA ILE A 214 8.97 9.91 11.79
C ILE A 214 7.54 10.46 11.73
N PRO A 215 7.29 11.73 12.05
CA PRO A 215 5.97 12.33 11.87
C PRO A 215 5.54 12.30 10.41
N PHE A 216 4.31 11.83 10.15
CA PHE A 216 3.68 12.04 8.85
C PHE A 216 3.23 13.49 8.74
N LYS A 217 3.59 14.15 7.65
CA LYS A 217 3.37 15.58 7.46
C LYS A 217 2.66 15.86 6.15
N VAL A 218 1.83 16.89 6.15
CA VAL A 218 1.14 17.40 4.97
C VAL A 218 2.11 17.72 3.83
N GLY A 219 3.28 18.28 4.13
CA GLY A 219 4.33 18.60 3.16
C GLY A 219 4.80 17.39 2.34
N GLN A 220 4.77 16.18 2.90
CA GLN A 220 5.14 14.93 2.21
C GLN A 220 4.12 14.51 1.14
N MET A 221 2.89 15.02 1.24
CA MET A 221 1.79 14.70 0.33
C MET A 221 1.52 15.82 -0.69
N SER A 222 2.07 17.01 -0.49
CA SER A 222 1.71 18.22 -1.25
C SER A 222 1.91 18.09 -2.76
N ILE A 223 3.02 17.48 -3.23
CA ILE A 223 3.24 17.28 -4.67
C ILE A 223 2.25 16.29 -5.29
N PHE A 224 1.83 15.27 -4.53
CA PHE A 224 0.84 14.31 -5.00
C PHE A 224 -0.53 14.98 -5.09
N ALA A 225 -0.88 15.78 -4.09
CA ALA A 225 -2.11 16.55 -4.09
C ALA A 225 -2.15 17.63 -5.19
N HIS A 226 -0.99 18.05 -5.69
CA HIS A 226 -0.89 18.94 -6.83
C HIS A 226 -1.13 18.25 -8.19
N VAL A 227 -0.88 16.94 -8.28
CA VAL A 227 -0.91 16.19 -9.56
C VAL A 227 -2.11 15.23 -9.66
N PHE A 228 -2.54 14.64 -8.55
CA PHE A 228 -3.58 13.62 -8.48
C PHE A 228 -4.78 14.13 -7.69
N ASP A 229 -5.97 13.69 -8.08
CA ASP A 229 -7.23 13.93 -7.38
C ASP A 229 -7.55 12.78 -6.40
N HIS A 230 -7.06 11.57 -6.71
CA HIS A 230 -7.33 10.37 -5.92
C HIS A 230 -6.12 9.44 -5.83
N ILE A 231 -5.95 8.82 -4.66
CA ILE A 231 -5.03 7.70 -4.44
C ILE A 231 -5.84 6.50 -3.94
N ASP A 232 -5.82 5.39 -4.66
CA ASP A 232 -6.61 4.20 -4.28
C ASP A 232 -6.05 3.58 -2.99
N GLU A 233 -4.73 3.39 -2.87
CA GLU A 233 -4.05 2.91 -1.66
C GLU A 233 -2.88 3.81 -1.24
N LEU A 234 -2.94 4.34 -0.01
CA LEU A 234 -1.80 4.96 0.67
C LEU A 234 -1.26 3.99 1.73
N ARG A 235 0.00 3.55 1.57
CA ARG A 235 0.74 2.77 2.55
C ARG A 235 1.78 3.63 3.25
N LEU A 236 1.73 3.63 4.57
CA LEU A 236 2.68 4.30 5.45
C LEU A 236 3.38 3.24 6.30
N ASP A 237 4.71 3.23 6.27
CA ASP A 237 5.54 2.34 7.08
C ASP A 237 6.40 3.17 8.05
N ASN A 238 6.29 2.89 9.36
CA ASN A 238 7.04 3.56 10.43
C ASN A 238 6.79 5.08 10.53
N PHE A 239 5.52 5.49 10.49
CA PHE A 239 5.13 6.89 10.66
C PHE A 239 4.37 7.14 11.96
N VAL A 240 4.56 8.32 12.53
CA VAL A 240 3.71 8.85 13.60
C VAL A 240 2.55 9.63 12.99
N LEU A 241 1.33 9.14 13.19
CA LEU A 241 0.09 9.76 12.75
C LEU A 241 -0.46 10.63 13.87
N ASN A 242 -0.69 11.91 13.58
CA ASN A 242 -1.27 12.86 14.53
C ASN A 242 -2.43 13.59 13.84
N GLU A 243 -3.65 13.28 14.27
CA GLU A 243 -4.88 13.87 13.72
C GLU A 243 -4.85 15.40 13.75
N GLY A 244 -4.44 16.02 14.86
CA GLY A 244 -4.36 17.48 14.96
C GLY A 244 -3.40 18.15 13.97
N LYS A 245 -2.37 17.44 13.49
CA LYS A 245 -1.40 17.95 12.50
C LYS A 245 -1.75 17.60 11.06
N LEU A 246 -2.54 16.55 10.84
CA LEU A 246 -2.87 16.00 9.52
C LEU A 246 -4.28 16.35 9.04
N LEU A 247 -5.24 16.47 9.97
CA LEU A 247 -6.67 16.59 9.73
C LEU A 247 -7.24 17.94 10.18
N GLY A 248 -6.39 18.91 10.54
CA GLY A 248 -6.84 20.28 10.80
C GLY A 248 -7.52 20.90 9.57
N ASP A 249 -8.36 21.92 9.79
CA ASP A 249 -9.15 22.63 8.76
C ASP A 249 -8.32 23.24 7.59
N ALA A 250 -7.00 23.11 7.61
CA ALA A 250 -6.05 23.62 6.62
C ALA A 250 -5.83 22.70 5.40
N TRP A 251 -6.42 21.50 5.35
CA TRP A 251 -6.35 20.65 4.15
C TRP A 251 -7.39 21.09 3.12
N GLU A 252 -7.09 22.16 2.37
CA GLU A 252 -7.95 22.68 1.29
C GLU A 252 -7.70 21.97 -0.07
N LEU A 253 -6.83 20.97 -0.09
CA LEU A 253 -6.41 20.28 -1.32
C LEU A 253 -7.43 19.20 -1.72
N LYS A 254 -7.68 19.09 -3.03
CA LYS A 254 -8.67 18.18 -3.63
C LYS A 254 -8.32 16.68 -3.55
N LEU A 255 -7.16 16.32 -2.98
CA LEU A 255 -6.69 14.94 -2.91
C LEU A 255 -7.49 14.11 -1.91
N SER A 256 -7.90 12.93 -2.36
CA SER A 256 -8.66 11.96 -1.58
C SER A 256 -7.96 10.59 -1.57
N VAL A 257 -8.06 9.84 -0.45
CA VAL A 257 -7.50 8.49 -0.30
C VAL A 257 -8.62 7.46 -0.14
N GLY A 258 -8.56 6.35 -0.87
CA GLY A 258 -9.54 5.26 -0.79
C GLY A 258 -9.23 4.27 0.35
N SER A 259 -7.99 3.79 0.42
CA SER A 259 -7.51 2.81 1.39
C SER A 259 -6.26 3.32 2.10
N LEU A 260 -6.22 3.21 3.44
CA LEU A 260 -5.05 3.52 4.25
C LEU A 260 -4.46 2.22 4.83
N VAL A 261 -3.19 1.96 4.57
CA VAL A 261 -2.41 0.88 5.16
C VAL A 261 -1.37 1.49 6.11
N ALA A 262 -1.57 1.31 7.40
CA ALA A 262 -0.66 1.78 8.45
C ALA A 262 0.12 0.57 8.99
N CYS A 263 1.41 0.49 8.65
CA CYS A 263 2.31 -0.58 9.05
C CYS A 263 3.34 -0.06 10.05
N ALA A 264 3.41 -0.65 11.25
CA ALA A 264 4.29 -0.18 12.32
C ALA A 264 4.16 1.35 12.58
N CYS A 265 2.94 1.88 12.43
CA CYS A 265 2.66 3.30 12.60
C CYS A 265 2.15 3.57 14.02
N ILE A 266 2.59 4.69 14.60
CA ILE A 266 2.18 5.10 15.95
C ILE A 266 1.09 6.16 15.83
N TYR A 267 -0.05 5.94 16.48
CA TYR A 267 -1.10 6.95 16.56
C TYR A 267 -0.94 7.79 17.82
N THR A 268 -0.76 9.10 17.63
CA THR A 268 -0.65 10.06 18.74
C THR A 268 -1.73 11.12 18.61
N ASP A 269 -2.82 10.95 19.36
CA ASP A 269 -3.73 12.05 19.64
C ASP A 269 -4.01 12.13 21.14
N THR A 270 -3.81 13.32 21.71
CA THR A 270 -3.92 13.59 23.14
C THR A 270 -5.22 14.29 23.50
N LYS A 271 -6.05 14.69 22.52
CA LYS A 271 -7.29 15.43 22.79
C LYS A 271 -8.51 14.54 22.58
N ARG A 272 -9.39 14.48 23.59
CA ARG A 272 -10.69 13.79 23.51
C ARG A 272 -11.49 14.36 22.33
N PRO A 273 -12.03 13.51 21.43
CA PRO A 273 -12.75 13.97 20.25
C PRO A 273 -14.13 14.48 20.68
N THR A 274 -14.25 15.78 20.91
CA THR A 274 -15.56 16.44 20.89
C THR A 274 -15.96 16.64 19.43
N LYS A 275 -16.72 15.69 18.88
CA LYS A 275 -17.43 15.79 17.58
C LYS A 275 -16.61 16.28 16.37
N ARG A 276 -15.33 15.95 16.26
CA ARG A 276 -14.58 16.26 15.04
C ARG A 276 -14.89 15.22 13.97
N ARG A 277 -15.26 15.70 12.78
CA ARG A 277 -15.37 14.86 11.57
C ARG A 277 -13.98 14.69 11.00
N CYS A 278 -13.63 13.49 10.54
CA CYS A 278 -12.45 13.29 9.73
C CYS A 278 -12.58 14.11 8.43
N THR A 279 -11.74 15.14 8.31
CA THR A 279 -11.69 16.08 7.19
C THR A 279 -10.38 15.93 6.41
N GLY A 280 -10.33 16.45 5.18
CA GLY A 280 -9.11 16.43 4.37
C GLY A 280 -8.81 15.08 3.73
N LEU A 281 -7.54 14.64 3.81
CA LEU A 281 -6.97 13.52 3.04
C LEU A 281 -7.74 12.19 3.19
N PHE A 282 -8.25 11.91 4.39
CA PHE A 282 -8.92 10.63 4.73
C PHE A 282 -10.46 10.71 4.76
N SER A 283 -11.03 11.81 4.27
CA SER A 283 -12.49 12.02 4.23
C SER A 283 -13.24 11.00 3.38
N SER A 284 -12.56 10.36 2.43
CA SER A 284 -13.10 9.33 1.53
C SER A 284 -12.70 7.90 1.89
N THR A 285 -11.86 7.70 2.92
CA THR A 285 -11.25 6.41 3.21
C THR A 285 -12.32 5.37 3.58
N CYS A 286 -12.43 4.31 2.78
CA CYS A 286 -13.40 3.23 2.99
C CYS A 286 -12.78 1.93 3.51
N SER A 287 -11.44 1.82 3.47
CA SER A 287 -10.66 0.67 3.93
C SER A 287 -9.51 1.14 4.81
N LEU A 288 -9.34 0.50 5.98
CA LEU A 288 -8.23 0.75 6.90
C LEU A 288 -7.53 -0.57 7.21
N SER A 289 -6.21 -0.62 7.07
CA SER A 289 -5.38 -1.74 7.47
C SER A 289 -4.39 -1.31 8.56
N LEU A 290 -4.40 -2.02 9.68
CA LEU A 290 -3.51 -1.82 10.82
C LEU A 290 -2.60 -3.04 10.94
N LEU A 291 -1.33 -2.88 10.58
CA LEU A 291 -0.34 -3.96 10.50
C LEU A 291 0.82 -3.69 11.47
N GLU A 292 1.39 -4.74 12.05
CA GLU A 292 2.54 -4.65 12.95
C GLU A 292 2.33 -3.62 14.09
N LEU A 293 1.20 -3.72 14.80
CA LEU A 293 0.84 -2.78 15.86
C LEU A 293 1.80 -2.88 17.05
N GLU A 294 2.40 -1.74 17.43
CA GLU A 294 3.33 -1.67 18.56
C GLU A 294 2.59 -1.41 19.88
N ASN A 295 1.58 -0.52 19.86
CA ASN A 295 0.90 -0.05 21.07
C ASN A 295 -0.63 -0.19 20.96
N GLY A 296 -1.30 -0.36 22.11
CA GLY A 296 -2.77 -0.42 22.16
C GLY A 296 -3.45 0.89 21.74
N ALA A 297 -2.75 2.01 21.90
CA ALA A 297 -3.23 3.33 21.49
C ALA A 297 -3.39 3.44 19.96
N ASP A 298 -2.63 2.65 19.19
CA ASP A 298 -2.62 2.69 17.72
C ASP A 298 -3.98 2.26 17.13
N LEU A 299 -4.74 1.43 17.86
CA LEU A 299 -6.12 1.07 17.51
C LEU A 299 -7.07 2.28 17.49
N SER A 300 -6.72 3.37 18.16
CA SER A 300 -7.53 4.60 18.16
C SER A 300 -7.57 5.28 16.79
N LEU A 301 -6.67 4.91 15.86
CA LEU A 301 -6.77 5.36 14.46
C LEU A 301 -8.10 4.94 13.81
N ILE A 302 -8.69 3.82 14.26
CA ILE A 302 -10.03 3.39 13.82
C ILE A 302 -11.07 4.47 14.14
N ASP A 303 -10.97 5.09 15.31
CA ASP A 303 -11.92 6.12 15.73
C ASP A 303 -11.78 7.40 14.91
N SER A 304 -10.56 7.75 14.53
CA SER A 304 -10.28 8.87 13.64
C SER A 304 -10.89 8.62 12.26
N ILE A 305 -10.60 7.48 11.63
CA ILE A 305 -11.09 7.16 10.28
C ILE A 305 -12.60 6.93 10.25
N LYS A 306 -13.17 6.17 11.20
CA LYS A 306 -14.62 5.87 11.21
C LYS A 306 -15.49 7.14 11.29
N SER A 307 -14.96 8.24 11.84
CA SER A 307 -15.66 9.52 11.92
C SER A 307 -15.97 10.14 10.55
N ASN A 308 -15.37 9.63 9.45
CA ASN A 308 -15.73 10.00 8.08
C ASN A 308 -17.08 9.39 7.62
N GLY A 309 -17.62 8.39 8.34
CA GLY A 309 -18.88 7.71 8.01
C GLY A 309 -18.85 6.80 6.79
N ARG A 310 -17.66 6.44 6.27
CA ARG A 310 -17.45 5.67 5.04
C ARG A 310 -16.63 4.39 5.24
N LEU A 311 -16.05 4.17 6.42
CA LEU A 311 -15.27 2.97 6.72
C LEU A 311 -16.15 1.71 6.58
N SER A 312 -15.81 0.89 5.59
CA SER A 312 -16.53 -0.33 5.21
C SER A 312 -15.72 -1.61 5.39
N ARG A 313 -14.39 -1.49 5.41
CA ARG A 313 -13.46 -2.61 5.54
C ARG A 313 -12.37 -2.29 6.55
N LEU A 314 -12.14 -3.21 7.48
CA LEU A 314 -11.10 -3.08 8.51
C LEU A 314 -10.22 -4.33 8.52
N VAL A 315 -8.92 -4.14 8.32
CA VAL A 315 -7.90 -5.19 8.41
C VAL A 315 -7.08 -4.97 9.67
N ILE A 316 -6.96 -5.99 10.51
CA ILE A 316 -6.19 -5.96 11.76
C ILE A 316 -5.20 -7.12 11.75
N ASP A 317 -3.93 -6.81 11.93
CA ASP A 317 -2.88 -7.80 12.22
C ASP A 317 -2.98 -8.26 13.66
N ILE A 318 -3.77 -9.31 13.87
CA ILE A 318 -4.01 -9.87 15.20
C ILE A 318 -2.78 -10.60 15.74
N GLY A 319 -1.79 -10.90 14.89
CA GLY A 319 -0.49 -11.44 15.30
C GLY A 319 0.42 -10.41 15.99
N SER A 320 0.02 -9.14 16.02
CA SER A 320 0.77 -8.06 16.69
C SER A 320 0.88 -8.29 18.19
N LYS A 321 2.05 -7.95 18.78
CA LYS A 321 2.36 -8.17 20.20
C LYS A 321 1.34 -7.56 21.17
N VAL A 322 0.70 -6.46 20.77
CA VAL A 322 -0.31 -5.74 21.55
C VAL A 322 -1.48 -6.60 22.00
N PHE A 323 -1.81 -7.65 21.25
CA PHE A 323 -2.95 -8.55 21.53
C PHE A 323 -2.64 -9.64 22.55
N TYR A 324 -1.37 -9.86 22.89
CA TYR A 324 -0.94 -11.00 23.69
C TYR A 324 -0.37 -10.58 25.04
N THR A 325 -0.71 -11.34 26.09
CA THR A 325 -0.11 -11.20 27.41
C THR A 325 1.18 -12.00 27.45
N SER A 326 2.28 -11.37 27.87
CA SER A 326 3.62 -11.98 27.93
C SER A 326 4.08 -12.64 26.61
N GLY A 327 3.52 -12.19 25.48
CA GLY A 327 3.83 -12.70 24.13
C GLY A 327 3.34 -14.12 23.83
N LYS A 328 2.51 -14.72 24.69
CA LYS A 328 2.08 -16.13 24.54
C LYS A 328 0.57 -16.29 24.38
N THR A 329 -0.24 -15.68 25.24
CA THR A 329 -1.69 -15.92 25.27
C THR A 329 -2.46 -14.69 24.84
N PHE A 330 -3.45 -14.87 23.96
CA PHE A 330 -4.31 -13.77 23.53
C PHE A 330 -5.08 -13.20 24.73
N ASN A 331 -5.11 -11.87 24.86
CA ASN A 331 -5.77 -11.19 25.98
C ASN A 331 -7.25 -10.96 25.69
N PHE A 332 -8.06 -12.02 25.78
CA PHE A 332 -9.51 -11.96 25.55
C PHE A 332 -10.21 -10.98 26.49
N ALA A 333 -9.79 -10.90 27.77
CA ALA A 333 -10.37 -9.97 28.73
C ALA A 333 -10.29 -8.51 28.29
N LYS A 334 -9.17 -8.13 27.65
CA LYS A 334 -8.98 -6.79 27.12
C LYS A 334 -9.68 -6.57 25.78
N PHE A 335 -9.57 -7.51 24.85
CA PHE A 335 -9.93 -7.28 23.45
C PHE A 335 -11.34 -7.76 23.06
N ASN A 336 -11.99 -8.63 23.83
CA ASN A 336 -13.35 -9.05 23.52
C ASN A 336 -14.35 -7.88 23.58
N SER A 337 -14.21 -6.98 24.56
CA SER A 337 -15.02 -5.75 24.63
C SER A 337 -14.77 -4.82 23.44
N PHE A 338 -13.52 -4.77 22.95
CA PHE A 338 -13.17 -4.02 21.75
C PHE A 338 -13.83 -4.62 20.49
N PHE A 339 -13.72 -5.93 20.26
CA PHE A 339 -14.35 -6.56 19.10
C PHE A 339 -15.87 -6.55 19.19
N LYS A 340 -16.46 -6.69 20.38
CA LYS A 340 -17.89 -6.48 20.61
C LYS A 340 -18.35 -5.10 20.12
N LEU A 341 -17.57 -4.06 20.41
CA LEU A 341 -17.88 -2.69 19.98
C LEU A 341 -17.72 -2.53 18.46
N VAL A 342 -16.56 -2.90 17.92
CA VAL A 342 -16.22 -2.72 16.49
C VAL A 342 -17.17 -3.52 15.59
N CYS A 343 -17.54 -4.73 16.01
CA CYS A 343 -18.41 -5.62 15.22
C CYS A 343 -19.90 -5.41 15.49
N SER A 344 -20.28 -4.50 16.39
CA SER A 344 -21.68 -4.34 16.84
C SER A 344 -22.69 -4.00 15.74
N GLY A 345 -22.22 -3.48 14.59
CA GLY A 345 -23.08 -2.98 13.52
C GLY A 345 -23.90 -1.75 13.91
N GLN A 346 -23.59 -1.10 15.04
CA GLN A 346 -24.32 0.04 15.58
C GLN A 346 -23.48 1.32 15.56
N GLY A 347 -24.17 2.48 15.62
CA GLY A 347 -23.53 3.79 15.67
C GLY A 347 -22.58 4.04 14.50
N SER A 348 -21.39 4.59 14.79
CA SER A 348 -20.35 4.88 13.79
C SER A 348 -19.75 3.64 13.11
N TYR A 349 -20.06 2.42 13.56
CA TYR A 349 -19.62 1.17 12.94
C TYR A 349 -20.68 0.50 12.07
N SER A 350 -21.88 1.10 11.95
CA SER A 350 -22.96 0.57 11.10
C SER A 350 -22.59 0.42 9.62
N GLY A 351 -21.61 1.18 9.13
CA GLY A 351 -21.09 1.07 7.77
C GLY A 351 -20.09 -0.08 7.56
N LEU A 352 -19.60 -0.71 8.61
CA LEU A 352 -18.57 -1.75 8.53
C LEU A 352 -19.16 -3.05 7.96
N ARG A 353 -18.67 -3.46 6.79
CA ARG A 353 -19.14 -4.64 6.05
C ARG A 353 -18.20 -5.82 6.10
N GLU A 354 -16.91 -5.56 6.28
CA GLU A 354 -15.88 -6.59 6.31
C GLU A 354 -14.85 -6.34 7.43
N ILE A 355 -14.56 -7.39 8.20
CA ILE A 355 -13.39 -7.46 9.08
C ILE A 355 -12.46 -8.55 8.56
N VAL A 356 -11.18 -8.20 8.45
CA VAL A 356 -10.10 -9.11 8.06
C VAL A 356 -9.11 -9.21 9.20
N LEU A 357 -8.91 -10.41 9.73
CA LEU A 357 -7.86 -10.70 10.72
C LEU A 357 -6.69 -11.35 10.00
N VAL A 358 -5.50 -10.75 10.05
CA VAL A 358 -4.29 -11.31 9.44
C VAL A 358 -3.29 -11.79 10.49
N ASN A 359 -2.48 -12.79 10.12
CA ASN A 359 -1.54 -13.47 11.01
C ASN A 359 -2.21 -14.08 12.25
N PHE A 360 -3.45 -14.55 12.11
CA PHE A 360 -4.16 -15.12 13.25
C PHE A 360 -3.69 -16.54 13.54
N ASP A 361 -3.27 -16.80 14.78
CA ASP A 361 -2.99 -18.16 15.25
C ASP A 361 -4.26 -18.80 15.83
N LEU A 362 -5.27 -18.96 14.97
CA LEU A 362 -6.60 -19.50 15.28
C LEU A 362 -6.54 -20.79 16.11
N PHE A 363 -5.53 -21.61 15.82
CA PHE A 363 -5.41 -22.95 16.35
C PHE A 363 -4.74 -23.01 17.71
N HIS A 364 -3.71 -22.19 17.90
CA HIS A 364 -3.10 -22.03 19.21
C HIS A 364 -4.16 -21.56 20.21
N ASP A 365 -4.94 -20.54 19.83
CA ASP A 365 -5.97 -19.96 20.69
C ASP A 365 -7.14 -20.92 20.95
N PHE A 366 -7.57 -21.70 19.95
CA PHE A 366 -8.55 -22.78 20.13
C PHE A 366 -8.04 -23.90 21.05
N SER A 367 -6.81 -24.40 20.81
CA SER A 367 -6.26 -25.54 21.56
C SER A 367 -5.98 -25.20 23.02
N HIS A 368 -5.59 -23.95 23.31
CA HIS A 368 -5.34 -23.48 24.68
C HIS A 368 -6.59 -23.42 25.56
N GLN A 369 -7.77 -23.22 24.96
CA GLN A 369 -9.05 -23.22 25.71
C GLN A 369 -9.74 -24.57 25.69
N HIS A 370 -9.32 -25.48 24.81
CA HIS A 370 -9.81 -26.84 24.73
C HIS A 370 -8.66 -27.84 24.87
N GLU A 371 -8.16 -28.02 26.10
CA GLU A 371 -7.02 -28.90 26.41
C GLU A 371 -7.18 -30.34 25.86
N LYS A 372 -8.42 -30.81 25.65
CA LYS A 372 -8.75 -32.13 25.07
C LYS A 372 -8.89 -32.15 23.54
N ARG A 373 -8.84 -31.01 22.85
CA ARG A 373 -9.05 -30.85 21.40
C ARG A 373 -7.87 -30.12 20.73
N THR A 374 -6.69 -30.73 20.79
CA THR A 374 -5.55 -30.31 19.98
C THR A 374 -5.79 -30.66 18.51
N LEU A 375 -5.06 -30.03 17.57
CA LEU A 375 -5.24 -30.27 16.12
C LEU A 375 -5.18 -31.74 15.69
N GLU A 376 -4.44 -32.55 16.43
CA GLU A 376 -4.23 -33.96 16.14
C GLU A 376 -5.42 -34.83 16.61
N VAL A 377 -6.28 -34.28 17.46
CA VAL A 377 -7.36 -34.97 18.17
C VAL A 377 -8.74 -34.35 17.90
N ILE A 378 -8.88 -33.40 16.96
CA ILE A 378 -10.21 -32.87 16.58
C ILE A 378 -11.03 -34.00 15.98
N ARG A 379 -11.93 -34.57 16.79
CA ARG A 379 -12.91 -35.58 16.41
C ARG A 379 -14.29 -35.09 16.87
N GLU A 380 -15.33 -35.51 16.16
CA GLU A 380 -16.68 -35.40 16.69
C GLU A 380 -16.72 -36.24 17.97
N ASP A 381 -16.94 -35.59 19.10
CA ASP A 381 -17.29 -36.31 20.32
C ASP A 381 -18.64 -36.99 20.03
N SER A 382 -18.61 -38.31 19.87
CA SER A 382 -19.79 -39.14 19.75
C SER A 382 -20.59 -39.06 21.05
N GLU A 383 -21.49 -38.08 21.16
CA GLU A 383 -22.65 -37.95 22.08
C GLU A 383 -22.52 -38.38 23.57
N SER A 384 -21.33 -38.65 24.10
CA SER A 384 -21.19 -39.31 25.41
C SER A 384 -19.84 -39.10 26.08
N ALA A 385 -19.28 -37.89 25.98
CA ALA A 385 -18.33 -37.39 26.97
C ALA A 385 -19.12 -36.56 27.98
N SER A 386 -19.67 -37.26 28.98
CA SER A 386 -20.19 -36.75 30.25
C SER A 386 -20.15 -35.23 30.41
N LEU A 387 -21.34 -34.63 30.40
CA LEU A 387 -21.68 -33.55 31.31
C LEU A 387 -21.30 -34.02 32.72
N ASP A 388 -20.06 -33.78 33.12
CA ASP A 388 -19.70 -33.80 34.53
C ASP A 388 -20.46 -32.63 35.14
N ILE A 389 -21.51 -32.96 35.89
CA ILE A 389 -22.36 -32.04 36.64
C ILE A 389 -21.52 -31.55 37.83
N GLY A 390 -20.52 -30.73 37.52
CA GLY A 390 -20.04 -29.72 38.45
C GLY A 390 -21.13 -28.66 38.62
N PRO A 391 -21.09 -27.85 39.70
CA PRO A 391 -22.04 -26.77 39.89
C PRO A 391 -22.11 -25.90 38.63
N PRO A 392 -23.29 -25.34 38.30
CA PRO A 392 -23.47 -24.59 37.06
C PRO A 392 -22.34 -23.55 36.95
N PRO A 393 -21.56 -23.56 35.86
CA PRO A 393 -20.52 -22.55 35.72
C PRO A 393 -21.22 -21.19 35.80
N GLU A 394 -20.73 -20.34 36.70
CA GLU A 394 -21.00 -18.90 36.69
C GLU A 394 -20.99 -18.43 35.24
N GLU A 395 -21.93 -17.54 34.86
CA GLU A 395 -22.11 -17.08 33.47
C GLU A 395 -20.76 -17.04 32.74
N PRO A 396 -20.54 -17.86 31.70
CA PRO A 396 -19.21 -18.08 31.17
C PRO A 396 -18.62 -16.73 30.83
N SER A 397 -17.53 -16.38 31.51
CA SER A 397 -16.95 -15.04 31.40
C SER A 397 -16.81 -14.68 29.92
N ASN A 398 -17.16 -13.45 29.54
CA ASN A 398 -17.13 -13.00 28.14
C ASN A 398 -15.69 -12.92 27.56
N ASN A 399 -14.71 -13.54 28.21
CA ASN A 399 -13.27 -13.45 28.00
C ASN A 399 -12.72 -14.75 27.39
N THR A 400 -13.49 -15.42 26.52
CA THR A 400 -13.07 -16.64 25.82
C THR A 400 -12.95 -16.42 24.31
N PHE A 401 -12.35 -17.39 23.62
CA PHE A 401 -12.20 -17.45 22.18
C PHE A 401 -13.55 -17.58 21.47
N GLU A 402 -14.49 -18.33 22.04
CA GLU A 402 -15.84 -18.47 21.48
C GLU A 402 -16.58 -17.13 21.48
N TYR A 403 -16.41 -16.31 22.52
CA TYR A 403 -16.98 -14.97 22.55
C TYR A 403 -16.35 -14.05 21.50
N LEU A 404 -15.03 -14.12 21.30
CA LEU A 404 -14.37 -13.39 20.21
C LEU A 404 -15.01 -13.76 18.86
N LEU A 405 -15.12 -15.05 18.56
CA LEU A 405 -15.75 -15.55 17.34
C LEU A 405 -17.22 -15.13 17.21
N ARG A 406 -17.99 -15.14 18.31
CA ARG A 406 -19.38 -14.63 18.34
C ARG A 406 -19.46 -13.15 18.04
N TYR A 407 -18.54 -12.33 18.54
CA TYR A 407 -18.52 -10.90 18.22
C TYR A 407 -18.14 -10.68 16.76
N LEU A 408 -17.12 -11.38 16.26
CA LEU A 408 -16.72 -11.31 14.84
C LEU A 408 -17.82 -11.77 13.89
N SER A 409 -18.70 -12.69 14.30
CA SER A 409 -19.81 -13.16 13.46
C SER A 409 -20.91 -12.11 13.27
N GLN A 410 -20.88 -10.99 14.00
CA GLN A 410 -21.86 -9.92 13.86
C GLN A 410 -21.65 -9.09 12.58
N VAL A 411 -20.44 -9.10 11.99
CA VAL A 411 -20.20 -8.42 10.72
C VAL A 411 -20.68 -9.24 9.52
N PRO A 412 -21.08 -8.59 8.41
CA PRO A 412 -21.54 -9.30 7.21
C PRO A 412 -20.49 -10.22 6.60
N ASN A 413 -19.21 -9.80 6.61
CA ASN A 413 -18.10 -10.59 6.05
C ASN A 413 -16.94 -10.66 7.05
N LEU A 414 -16.52 -11.87 7.38
CA LEU A 414 -15.35 -12.17 8.18
C LEU A 414 -14.32 -12.89 7.32
N THR A 415 -13.12 -12.33 7.24
CA THR A 415 -11.97 -12.97 6.60
C THR A 415 -10.90 -13.24 7.64
N ILE A 416 -10.38 -14.46 7.71
CA ILE A 416 -9.26 -14.83 8.59
C ILE A 416 -8.12 -15.36 7.73
N VAL A 417 -6.96 -14.74 7.86
CA VAL A 417 -5.70 -15.19 7.24
C VAL A 417 -4.83 -15.78 8.34
N ILE A 418 -4.57 -17.08 8.22
CA ILE A 418 -3.89 -17.86 9.24
C ILE A 418 -2.38 -17.59 9.19
N LYS A 419 -1.79 -17.42 10.38
CA LYS A 419 -0.34 -17.28 10.55
C LYS A 419 0.41 -18.48 9.98
N GLU A 420 1.54 -18.22 9.31
CA GLU A 420 2.46 -19.30 8.94
C GLU A 420 3.00 -19.96 10.22
N ARG A 421 2.82 -21.28 10.34
CA ARG A 421 3.37 -22.01 11.49
C ARG A 421 4.87 -22.16 11.33
N PRO A 422 5.66 -21.83 12.37
CA PRO A 422 7.08 -22.13 12.35
C PRO A 422 7.27 -23.65 12.27
N LYS A 423 8.24 -24.09 11.47
CA LYS A 423 8.62 -25.50 11.42
C LYS A 423 9.26 -25.88 12.75
N VAL A 424 8.73 -26.91 13.40
CA VAL A 424 9.33 -27.45 14.63
C VAL A 424 10.43 -28.42 14.21
N MET A 425 11.67 -28.07 14.54
CA MET A 425 12.86 -28.86 14.22
C MET A 425 13.42 -29.44 15.51
N HIS A 426 13.52 -30.76 15.58
CA HIS A 426 14.20 -31.46 16.67
C HIS A 426 15.66 -31.69 16.28
N THR A 427 16.57 -31.06 17.03
CA THR A 427 18.01 -31.22 16.81
C THR A 427 18.58 -32.19 17.82
N CYS A 428 19.22 -33.27 17.35
CA CYS A 428 19.94 -34.19 18.21
C CYS A 428 21.14 -33.47 18.87
N VAL A 429 21.17 -33.44 20.20
CA VAL A 429 22.22 -32.78 20.98
C VAL A 429 23.62 -33.36 20.72
N LYS A 430 23.72 -34.64 20.36
CA LYS A 430 25.01 -35.33 20.16
C LYS A 430 25.58 -35.24 18.75
N CYS A 431 24.73 -35.24 17.72
CA CYS A 431 25.20 -35.27 16.32
C CYS A 431 24.73 -34.09 15.47
N GLY A 432 23.95 -33.16 16.03
CA GLY A 432 23.47 -31.96 15.32
C GLY A 432 22.45 -32.25 14.21
N PHE A 433 22.03 -33.50 14.02
CA PHE A 433 21.04 -33.87 13.02
C PHE A 433 19.68 -33.27 13.37
N THR A 434 19.02 -32.66 12.39
CA THR A 434 17.71 -32.01 12.56
C THR A 434 16.63 -32.83 11.87
N VAL A 435 15.54 -33.10 12.59
CA VAL A 435 14.34 -33.76 12.06
C VAL A 435 13.16 -32.81 12.22
N GLU A 436 12.43 -32.56 11.14
CA GLU A 436 11.18 -31.79 11.18
C GLU A 436 10.07 -32.66 11.80
N GLU A 437 9.37 -32.14 12.82
CA GLU A 437 8.23 -32.83 13.42
C GLU A 437 7.05 -32.89 12.43
N SER A 438 6.48 -34.07 12.20
CA SER A 438 5.35 -34.23 11.29
C SER A 438 4.03 -33.82 11.97
N CYS A 439 3.72 -32.53 11.98
CA CYS A 439 2.41 -32.04 12.44
C CYS A 439 1.37 -32.11 11.30
N LYS A 440 0.10 -32.33 11.67
CA LYS A 440 -1.03 -32.25 10.72
C LYS A 440 -1.04 -30.87 10.04
N LYS A 441 -1.06 -30.84 8.71
CA LYS A 441 -1.08 -29.60 7.93
C LYS A 441 -2.46 -28.94 8.02
N ILE A 442 -2.48 -27.63 8.22
CA ILE A 442 -3.71 -26.82 8.26
C ILE A 442 -4.52 -26.98 6.97
N SER A 443 -3.83 -27.05 5.83
CA SER A 443 -4.45 -27.27 4.51
C SER A 443 -5.08 -28.64 4.31
N SER A 444 -4.81 -29.60 5.20
CA SER A 444 -5.41 -30.95 5.17
C SER A 444 -6.58 -31.13 6.13
N LEU A 445 -7.07 -30.06 6.76
CA LEU A 445 -8.24 -30.13 7.64
C LEU A 445 -9.51 -30.43 6.86
N LEU A 446 -10.32 -31.36 7.39
CA LEU A 446 -11.59 -31.76 6.80
C LEU A 446 -12.70 -30.75 7.13
N PRO A 447 -13.78 -30.68 6.33
CA PRO A 447 -14.87 -29.71 6.53
C PRO A 447 -15.54 -29.77 7.93
N HIS A 448 -15.66 -30.96 8.53
CA HIS A 448 -16.23 -31.10 9.88
C HIS A 448 -15.30 -30.52 10.95
N GLU A 449 -13.97 -30.62 10.78
CA GLU A 449 -12.99 -30.04 11.72
C GLU A 449 -13.08 -28.51 11.71
N TRP A 450 -13.23 -27.91 10.53
CA TRP A 450 -13.54 -26.48 10.39
C TRP A 450 -14.85 -26.12 11.07
N SER A 451 -15.86 -26.99 10.98
CA SER A 451 -17.17 -26.77 11.59
C SER A 451 -17.09 -26.75 13.13
N ILE A 452 -16.20 -27.56 13.72
CA ILE A 452 -15.94 -27.58 15.17
C ILE A 452 -15.22 -26.29 15.59
N ILE A 453 -14.12 -25.92 14.92
CA ILE A 453 -13.31 -24.74 15.29
C ILE A 453 -14.10 -23.44 15.12
N LEU A 454 -14.88 -23.35 14.04
CA LEU A 454 -15.65 -22.16 13.68
C LEU A 454 -17.09 -22.19 14.20
N ALA A 455 -17.46 -23.19 15.01
CA ALA A 455 -18.83 -23.37 15.50
C ALA A 455 -19.47 -22.06 15.99
N PRO A 456 -18.81 -21.20 16.80
CA PRO A 456 -19.42 -19.97 17.28
C PRO A 456 -19.74 -18.96 16.17
N VAL A 457 -18.98 -18.95 15.07
CA VAL A 457 -19.23 -18.08 13.91
C VAL A 457 -20.32 -18.67 13.01
N LEU A 458 -20.31 -19.99 12.82
CA LEU A 458 -21.22 -20.70 11.93
C LEU A 458 -22.66 -20.73 12.45
N LEU A 459 -22.87 -20.54 13.75
CA LEU A 459 -24.19 -20.35 14.35
C LEU A 459 -24.93 -19.13 13.79
N ASN A 460 -24.23 -18.11 13.29
CA ASN A 460 -24.85 -16.97 12.63
C ASN A 460 -24.89 -17.17 11.10
N PRO A 461 -26.04 -17.48 10.49
CA PRO A 461 -26.15 -17.75 9.06
C PRO A 461 -25.99 -16.49 8.18
N LYS A 462 -26.08 -15.29 8.77
CA LYS A 462 -26.03 -14.00 8.03
C LYS A 462 -24.61 -13.50 7.77
N CYS A 463 -23.64 -14.02 8.48
CA CYS A 463 -22.24 -13.74 8.23
C CYS A 463 -21.76 -14.54 7.01
N SER A 464 -20.80 -14.04 6.24
CA SER A 464 -19.99 -14.80 5.29
C SER A 464 -18.59 -14.96 5.87
N VAL A 465 -18.00 -16.16 5.81
CA VAL A 465 -16.69 -16.47 6.38
C VAL A 465 -15.77 -17.00 5.31
N ASN A 466 -14.58 -16.40 5.20
CA ASN A 466 -13.49 -16.88 4.37
C ASN A 466 -12.26 -17.11 5.24
N ILE A 467 -11.64 -18.27 5.10
CA ILE A 467 -10.39 -18.62 5.75
C ILE A 467 -9.33 -18.86 4.68
N TYR A 468 -8.19 -18.21 4.84
CA TYR A 468 -7.03 -18.34 3.96
C TYR A 468 -5.80 -18.74 4.75
N ASP A 469 -4.85 -19.41 4.09
CA ASP A 469 -3.50 -19.55 4.63
C ASP A 469 -2.69 -18.26 4.43
N HIS A 470 -1.45 -18.25 4.94
CA HIS A 470 -0.50 -17.14 4.79
C HIS A 470 -0.18 -16.77 3.33
N SER A 471 -0.39 -17.69 2.38
CA SER A 471 -0.20 -17.49 0.94
C SER A 471 -1.46 -16.97 0.22
N TRP A 472 -2.54 -16.69 0.98
CA TRP A 472 -3.86 -16.35 0.46
C TRP A 472 -4.55 -17.48 -0.33
N SER A 473 -4.12 -18.72 -0.13
CA SER A 473 -4.82 -19.89 -0.66
C SER A 473 -6.07 -20.17 0.19
N ASN A 474 -7.21 -20.41 -0.46
CA ASN A 474 -8.48 -20.64 0.24
C ASN A 474 -8.45 -21.97 0.98
N LEU A 475 -8.75 -21.95 2.28
CA LEU A 475 -8.83 -23.13 3.15
C LEU A 475 -10.28 -23.50 3.47
N PHE A 476 -11.13 -22.51 3.69
CA PHE A 476 -12.54 -22.71 4.00
C PHE A 476 -13.35 -21.49 3.56
N THR A 477 -14.54 -21.73 3.04
CA THR A 477 -15.49 -20.67 2.66
C THR A 477 -16.91 -21.07 3.03
N ARG A 478 -17.62 -20.18 3.70
CA ARG A 478 -19.07 -20.28 3.89
C ARG A 478 -19.73 -18.93 3.58
N LYS A 479 -20.56 -18.91 2.53
CA LYS A 479 -21.39 -17.74 2.20
C LYS A 479 -22.57 -17.61 3.16
N ALA A 480 -22.97 -16.38 3.43
CA ALA A 480 -24.20 -16.09 4.16
C ALA A 480 -25.40 -16.70 3.44
N ARG A 481 -26.37 -17.20 4.22
CA ARG A 481 -27.68 -17.56 3.68
C ARG A 481 -28.47 -16.26 3.51
N LEU A 482 -28.84 -15.97 2.27
CA LEU A 482 -29.78 -14.91 1.95
C LEU A 482 -31.17 -15.51 2.17
N ASP A 483 -31.91 -14.96 3.13
CA ASP A 483 -33.34 -15.25 3.29
C ASP A 483 -34.14 -14.62 2.15
#